data_AF-A0A1V4VET7-F1
#
_entry.id   AF-A0A1V4VET7-F1
#
_cell.length_a   1.000
_cell.length_b   1.000
_cell.length_c   1.000
_cell.angle_alpha   90.00
_cell.angle_beta   90.00
_cell.angle_gamma   90.00
#
_symmetry.space_group_name_H-M   'P 1'
#
loop_
_entity.id
_entity.type
_entity.pdbx_description
1 polymer ?
#
loop_
_entity_poly.entity_id
_entity_poly.type
_entity_poly.pdbx_seq_one_letter_code
_entity_poly.pdbx_strand_id
1 'polypeptide(L)'
;MKRLLAALDSRSRAVWWHLYCRGHADIAGMSAAAGLDSEMEVLLAIRQALNPAAEAILGEPAVEFAPCRADISTGEKIYNHWWLNPVFLPPVAGEPLVDIFETESELVLIVDPGSRPVYGNPEVTCRNGIVMIRFERSEGR
;
A
#
# COMPACT_ATOMS: atom_id res chain seq x y z
N MET A 1 -12.92 2.24 -6.73
CA MET A 1 -11.49 2.43 -6.46
C MET A 1 -10.94 3.80 -6.87
N LYS A 2 -10.96 4.20 -8.15
CA LYS A 2 -10.38 5.50 -8.60
C LYS A 2 -10.82 6.72 -7.77
N ARG A 3 -12.11 6.81 -7.42
CA ARG A 3 -12.65 7.91 -6.58
C ARG A 3 -12.10 7.90 -5.15
N LEU A 4 -11.90 6.71 -4.56
CA LEU A 4 -11.30 6.59 -3.22
C LEU A 4 -9.85 7.07 -3.28
N LEU A 5 -9.05 6.52 -4.20
CA LEU A 5 -7.64 6.91 -4.32
C LEU A 5 -7.53 8.42 -4.53
N ALA A 6 -8.31 9.00 -5.45
CA ALA A 6 -8.31 10.45 -5.70
C ALA A 6 -8.56 11.31 -4.44
N ALA A 7 -9.25 10.79 -3.42
CA ALA A 7 -9.53 11.49 -2.16
C ALA A 7 -8.42 11.36 -1.10
N LEU A 8 -7.40 10.53 -1.35
CA LEU A 8 -6.31 10.27 -0.41
C LEU A 8 -5.06 11.09 -0.75
N ASP A 9 -4.36 11.53 0.31
CA ASP A 9 -3.01 12.08 0.22
C ASP A 9 -1.97 10.98 -0.10
N SER A 10 -0.74 11.40 -0.42
CA SER A 10 0.33 10.49 -0.84
C SER A 10 0.64 9.43 0.22
N ARG A 11 0.70 9.83 1.48
CA ARG A 11 0.94 8.96 2.64
C ARG A 11 -0.15 7.91 2.80
N SER A 12 -1.41 8.33 2.75
CA SER A 12 -2.57 7.44 2.89
C SER A 12 -2.67 6.47 1.73
N ARG A 13 -2.36 6.90 0.49
CA ARG A 13 -2.29 5.99 -0.66
C ARG A 13 -1.19 4.94 -0.51
N ALA A 14 -0.02 5.32 0.02
CA ALA A 14 1.07 4.37 0.25
C ALA A 14 0.65 3.27 1.24
N VAL A 15 0.02 3.64 2.36
CA VAL A 15 -0.56 2.68 3.32
C VAL A 15 -1.62 1.80 2.66
N TRP A 16 -2.53 2.41 1.89
CA TRP A 16 -3.59 1.66 1.19
C TRP A 16 -3.03 0.64 0.20
N TRP A 17 -2.05 1.02 -0.62
CA TRP A 17 -1.45 0.09 -1.58
C TRP A 17 -0.72 -1.06 -0.92
N HIS A 18 -0.01 -0.81 0.19
CA HIS A 18 0.63 -1.89 0.93
C HIS A 18 -0.39 -2.93 1.41
N LEU A 19 -1.52 -2.46 1.96
CA LEU A 19 -2.61 -3.33 2.39
C LEU A 19 -3.33 -3.98 1.21
N TYR A 20 -3.51 -3.29 0.09
CA TYR A 20 -4.13 -3.84 -1.11
C TYR A 20 -3.35 -5.03 -1.67
N CYS A 21 -2.01 -4.97 -1.61
CA CYS A 21 -1.16 -6.03 -2.14
C CYS A 21 -1.05 -7.24 -1.20
N ARG A 22 -1.14 -7.03 0.12
CA ARG A 22 -0.95 -8.09 1.13
C ARG A 22 -2.22 -8.56 1.82
N GLY A 23 -3.32 -7.82 1.68
CA GLY A 23 -4.56 -7.98 2.42
C GLY A 23 -4.48 -7.55 3.89
N HIS A 24 -3.32 -7.67 4.53
CA HIS A 24 -3.11 -7.24 5.91
C HIS A 24 -1.66 -6.87 6.21
N ALA A 25 -1.43 -6.10 7.27
CA ALA A 25 -0.09 -5.80 7.79
C ALA A 25 -0.14 -5.37 9.26
N ASP A 26 0.96 -5.56 9.99
CA ASP A 26 1.17 -4.88 11.26
C ASP A 26 1.49 -3.39 11.03
N ILE A 27 1.43 -2.61 12.10
CA ILE A 27 1.63 -1.17 12.02
C ILE A 27 3.07 -0.78 11.67
N ALA A 28 4.05 -1.53 12.19
CA ALA A 28 5.46 -1.32 11.93
C ALA A 28 5.79 -1.59 10.46
N GLY A 29 5.29 -2.69 9.91
CA GLY A 29 5.43 -3.05 8.50
C GLY A 29 4.76 -2.03 7.57
N MET A 30 3.58 -1.52 7.92
CA MET A 30 2.96 -0.42 7.17
C MET A 30 3.80 0.85 7.20
N SER A 31 4.33 1.24 8.36
CA SER A 31 5.17 2.45 8.49
C SER A 31 6.40 2.34 7.61
N ALA A 32 7.11 1.22 7.69
CA ALA A 32 8.31 0.97 6.91
C ALA A 32 8.02 0.95 5.40
N ALA A 33 6.94 0.27 4.99
CA ALA A 33 6.59 0.15 3.57
C ALA A 33 6.07 1.45 2.97
N ALA A 34 5.37 2.27 3.75
CA ALA A 34 4.88 3.57 3.31
C ALA A 34 5.94 4.69 3.42
N GLY A 35 7.14 4.39 3.95
CA GLY A 35 8.20 5.38 4.15
C GLY A 35 7.84 6.47 5.17
N LEU A 36 7.05 6.12 6.18
CA LEU A 36 6.58 7.05 7.21
C LEU A 36 7.53 7.08 8.40
N ASP A 37 7.61 8.24 9.05
CA ASP A 37 8.56 8.51 10.14
C ASP A 37 8.15 7.83 11.46
N SER A 38 6.88 7.45 11.60
CA SER A 38 6.41 6.72 12.78
C SER A 38 5.13 5.91 12.55
N GLU A 39 4.95 4.89 13.40
CA GLU A 39 3.70 4.11 13.50
C GLU A 39 2.47 5.01 13.77
N MET A 40 2.65 6.13 14.47
CA MET A 40 1.56 7.08 14.70
C MET A 40 1.05 7.70 13.38
N GLU A 41 1.93 7.96 12.42
CA GLU A 41 1.51 8.50 11.12
C GLU A 41 0.64 7.50 10.36
N VAL A 42 0.90 6.20 10.48
CA VAL A 42 0.04 5.14 9.93
C VAL A 42 -1.35 5.21 10.56
N LEU A 43 -1.44 5.33 11.88
CA LEU A 43 -2.74 5.45 12.58
C LEU A 43 -3.51 6.70 12.14
N LEU A 44 -2.81 7.82 11.97
CA LEU A 44 -3.41 9.06 11.49
C LEU A 44 -3.90 8.90 10.05
N ALA A 45 -3.10 8.31 9.15
CA ALA A 45 -3.49 8.01 7.78
C ALA A 45 -4.76 7.14 7.74
N ILE A 46 -4.83 6.08 8.57
CA ILE A 46 -5.99 5.21 8.64
C ILE A 46 -7.23 5.97 9.15
N ARG A 47 -7.09 6.66 10.29
CA ARG A 47 -8.23 7.25 11.02
C ARG A 47 -8.72 8.57 10.47
N GLN A 48 -7.86 9.36 9.82
CA GLN A 48 -8.18 10.72 9.35
C GLN A 48 -8.40 10.80 7.85
N ALA A 49 -7.87 9.86 7.07
CA ALA A 49 -8.00 9.87 5.62
C ALA A 49 -8.63 8.60 5.06
N LEU A 50 -8.03 7.43 5.29
CA LEU A 50 -8.46 6.18 4.62
C LEU A 50 -9.89 5.76 4.96
N ASN A 51 -10.16 5.51 6.25
CA ASN A 51 -11.47 5.05 6.67
C ASN A 51 -12.54 6.12 6.43
N PRO A 52 -12.32 7.41 6.77
CA PRO A 52 -13.30 8.45 6.43
C PRO A 52 -13.61 8.55 4.94
N ALA A 53 -12.61 8.48 4.05
CA ALA A 53 -12.85 8.53 2.60
C ALA A 53 -13.59 7.28 2.10
N ALA A 54 -13.26 6.10 2.62
CA ALA A 54 -13.93 4.85 2.28
C ALA A 54 -15.39 4.86 2.73
N GLU A 55 -15.67 5.27 3.96
CA GLU A 55 -17.02 5.40 4.50
C GLU A 55 -17.86 6.39 3.68
N ALA A 56 -17.29 7.55 3.33
CA ALA A 56 -17.99 8.56 2.54
C ALA A 56 -18.35 8.10 1.12
N ILE A 57 -17.54 7.23 0.51
CA ILE A 57 -17.69 6.83 -0.90
C ILE A 57 -18.41 5.48 -1.03
N LEU A 58 -18.20 4.56 -0.10
CA LEU A 58 -18.61 3.16 -0.18
C LEU A 58 -19.45 2.70 1.01
N GLY A 59 -19.58 3.52 2.06
CA GLY A 59 -20.45 3.26 3.20
C GLY A 59 -19.81 2.43 4.32
N GLU A 60 -18.55 2.03 4.20
CA GLU A 60 -17.84 1.23 5.19
C GLU A 60 -16.33 1.57 5.24
N PRO A 61 -15.65 1.37 6.38
CA PRO A 61 -14.23 1.61 6.49
C PRO A 61 -13.42 0.65 5.59
N ALA A 62 -12.35 1.16 5.00
CA ALA A 62 -11.46 0.35 4.17
C ALA A 62 -10.59 -0.60 4.99
N VAL A 63 -10.20 -0.18 6.20
CA VAL A 63 -9.22 -0.90 7.02
C VAL A 63 -9.74 -1.10 8.44
N GLU A 64 -9.60 -2.29 8.97
CA GLU A 64 -9.98 -2.64 10.35
C GLU A 64 -8.84 -3.31 11.11
N PHE A 65 -8.73 -3.03 12.41
CA PHE A 65 -7.79 -3.73 13.27
C PHE A 65 -8.40 -5.05 13.78
N ALA A 66 -7.66 -6.14 13.67
CA ALA A 66 -8.02 -7.42 14.27
C ALA A 66 -6.93 -7.91 15.23
N PRO A 67 -7.26 -8.12 16.53
CA PRO A 67 -6.32 -8.71 17.48
C PRO A 67 -5.87 -10.12 17.08
N CYS A 68 -6.77 -10.87 16.42
CA CYS A 68 -6.50 -12.18 15.86
C CYS A 68 -7.47 -12.45 14.70
N ARG A 69 -6.96 -12.81 13.54
CA ARG A 69 -7.75 -13.25 12.39
C ARG A 69 -6.94 -14.27 11.58
N ALA A 70 -7.64 -15.25 10.98
CA ALA A 70 -7.00 -16.20 10.09
C ALA A 70 -6.83 -15.57 8.70
N ASP A 71 -5.65 -15.69 8.11
CA ASP A 71 -5.44 -15.38 6.70
C ASP A 71 -6.18 -16.44 5.86
N ILE A 72 -7.06 -15.99 4.98
CA ILE A 72 -7.92 -16.86 4.15
C ILE A 72 -7.09 -17.66 3.15
N SER A 73 -5.93 -17.14 2.72
CA SER A 73 -5.09 -17.76 1.72
C SER A 73 -4.19 -18.86 2.30
N THR A 74 -3.65 -18.65 3.50
CA THR A 74 -2.69 -19.57 4.15
C THR A 74 -3.32 -20.41 5.26
N GLY A 75 -4.43 -19.95 5.85
CA GLY A 75 -5.05 -20.53 7.04
C GLY A 75 -4.34 -20.19 8.35
N GLU A 76 -3.25 -19.41 8.30
CA GLU A 76 -2.47 -19.05 9.49
C GLU A 76 -3.21 -18.04 10.37
N LYS A 77 -3.05 -18.18 11.70
CA LYS A 77 -3.56 -17.19 12.66
C LYS A 77 -2.58 -16.03 12.76
N ILE A 78 -3.04 -14.86 12.37
CA ILE A 78 -2.28 -13.62 12.39
C ILE A 78 -2.81 -12.73 13.51
N TYR A 79 -1.89 -12.15 14.29
CA TYR A 79 -2.19 -11.37 15.48
C TYR A 79 -1.84 -9.90 15.29
N ASN A 80 -2.65 -9.01 15.88
CA ASN A 80 -2.40 -7.56 15.93
C ASN A 80 -2.16 -6.90 14.56
N HIS A 81 -2.88 -7.34 13.53
CA HIS A 81 -2.79 -6.78 12.19
C HIS A 81 -3.97 -5.89 11.85
N TRP A 82 -3.72 -4.96 10.94
CA TRP A 82 -4.74 -4.20 10.22
C TRP A 82 -5.05 -4.91 8.91
N TRP A 83 -6.34 -5.02 8.59
CA TRP A 83 -6.86 -5.80 7.49
C TRP A 83 -7.63 -4.90 6.54
N LEU A 84 -7.35 -5.05 5.25
CA LEU A 84 -8.18 -4.45 4.24
C LEU A 84 -9.52 -5.21 4.17
N ASN A 85 -10.62 -4.47 4.13
CA ASN A 85 -11.93 -5.05 3.99
C ASN A 85 -12.02 -5.81 2.64
N PRO A 86 -12.55 -7.05 2.61
CA PRO A 86 -12.60 -7.89 1.41
C PRO A 86 -13.20 -7.23 0.17
N VAL A 87 -14.14 -6.28 0.32
CA VAL A 87 -14.72 -5.54 -0.81
C VAL A 87 -13.67 -4.75 -1.61
N PHE A 88 -12.53 -4.46 -0.99
CA PHE A 88 -11.40 -3.74 -1.60
C PHE A 88 -10.29 -4.66 -2.09
N LEU A 89 -10.31 -5.97 -1.82
CA LEU A 89 -9.22 -6.86 -2.23
C LEU A 89 -9.20 -7.07 -3.76
N PRO A 90 -8.01 -7.20 -4.38
CA PRO A 90 -7.90 -7.57 -5.79
C PRO A 90 -8.45 -8.98 -6.04
N PRO A 91 -9.04 -9.26 -7.22
CA PRO A 91 -9.52 -10.60 -7.57
C PRO A 91 -8.40 -11.65 -7.72
N VAL A 92 -7.18 -11.25 -8.12
CA VAL A 92 -6.03 -12.15 -8.34
C VAL A 92 -4.72 -11.38 -8.11
N ALA A 93 -3.81 -11.92 -7.29
CA ALA A 93 -2.44 -11.43 -7.15
C ALA A 93 -1.57 -11.92 -8.31
N GLY A 94 -0.88 -11.04 -9.04
CA GLY A 94 0.06 -11.51 -10.08
C GLY A 94 0.59 -10.47 -11.06
N GLU A 95 -0.11 -9.35 -11.28
CA GLU A 95 0.41 -8.28 -12.14
C GLU A 95 1.10 -7.19 -11.31
N PRO A 96 2.30 -6.71 -11.73
CA PRO A 96 2.99 -5.63 -11.05
C PRO A 96 2.10 -4.39 -11.07
N LEU A 97 1.88 -3.83 -9.88
CA LEU A 97 0.96 -2.72 -9.72
C LEU A 97 1.72 -1.41 -9.76
N VAL A 98 1.22 -0.48 -10.58
CA VAL A 98 1.76 0.86 -10.71
C VAL A 98 0.63 1.87 -10.54
N ASP A 99 0.75 2.75 -9.54
CA ASP A 99 -0.10 3.92 -9.36
C ASP A 99 0.72 5.19 -9.53
N ILE A 100 0.22 6.09 -10.38
CA ILE A 100 0.85 7.36 -10.71
C ILE A 100 -0.15 8.45 -10.39
N PHE A 101 0.27 9.41 -9.57
CA PHE A 101 -0.55 10.57 -9.30
C PHE A 101 0.30 11.81 -9.01
N GLU A 102 -0.28 12.95 -9.34
CA GLU A 102 0.29 14.26 -9.06
C GLU A 102 -0.39 14.85 -7.83
N THR A 103 0.41 15.45 -6.96
CA THR A 103 -0.05 16.42 -5.97
C THR A 103 0.28 17.83 -6.49
N GLU A 104 0.02 18.88 -5.70
CA GLU A 104 0.34 20.26 -6.10
C GLU A 104 1.84 20.51 -6.35
N SER A 105 2.74 19.72 -5.75
CA SER A 105 4.19 19.94 -5.81
C SER A 105 5.02 18.70 -6.17
N GLU A 106 4.44 17.50 -6.20
CA GLU A 106 5.17 16.25 -6.43
C GLU A 106 4.41 15.31 -7.38
N LEU A 107 5.16 14.62 -8.24
CA LEU A 107 4.68 13.43 -8.94
C LEU A 107 5.06 12.21 -8.10
N VAL A 108 4.07 11.46 -7.64
CA VAL A 108 4.26 10.28 -6.80
C VAL A 108 3.98 9.02 -7.62
N LEU A 109 4.95 8.10 -7.58
CA LEU A 109 4.86 6.78 -8.20
C LEU A 109 4.90 5.73 -7.09
N ILE A 110 3.84 4.93 -6.97
CA ILE A 110 3.79 3.77 -6.09
C ILE A 110 3.89 2.52 -6.97
N VAL A 111 4.91 1.71 -6.74
CA VAL A 111 5.15 0.47 -7.48
C VAL A 111 5.23 -0.69 -6.51
N ASP A 112 4.36 -1.69 -6.70
CA ASP A 112 4.61 -3.03 -6.16
C ASP A 112 5.22 -3.90 -7.28
N PRO A 113 6.53 -4.23 -7.21
CA PRO A 113 7.19 -5.06 -8.22
C PRO A 113 6.76 -6.54 -8.20
N GLY A 114 5.90 -6.94 -7.25
CA GLY A 114 5.33 -8.28 -7.12
C GLY A 114 6.13 -9.21 -6.20
N SER A 115 5.78 -10.50 -6.24
CA SER A 115 6.22 -11.54 -5.29
C SER A 115 7.70 -11.96 -5.37
N ARG A 116 8.50 -11.33 -6.23
CA ARG A 116 9.95 -11.56 -6.26
C ARG A 116 10.63 -10.54 -5.36
N PRO A 117 11.47 -10.97 -4.40
CA PRO A 117 12.18 -10.05 -3.54
C PRO A 117 13.11 -9.19 -4.39
N VAL A 118 12.80 -7.89 -4.42
CA VAL A 118 13.70 -6.88 -4.93
C VAL A 118 14.65 -6.55 -3.80
N TYR A 119 15.91 -6.98 -3.94
CA TYR A 119 16.97 -6.61 -3.00
C TYR A 119 17.71 -5.41 -3.57
N GLY A 120 17.71 -4.30 -2.82
CA GLY A 120 18.51 -3.12 -3.13
C GLY A 120 17.69 -1.84 -3.31
N ASN A 121 18.40 -0.71 -3.26
CA ASN A 121 17.81 0.59 -3.55
C ASN A 121 17.54 0.69 -5.06
N PRO A 122 16.36 1.18 -5.48
CA PRO A 122 16.13 1.46 -6.89
C PRO A 122 17.17 2.45 -7.39
N GLU A 123 17.71 2.19 -8.58
CA GLU A 123 18.48 3.20 -9.29
C GLU A 123 17.49 4.19 -9.92
N VAL A 124 17.59 5.45 -9.53
CA VAL A 124 16.79 6.54 -10.10
C VAL A 124 17.71 7.41 -10.94
N THR A 125 17.44 7.48 -12.24
CA THR A 125 18.15 8.37 -13.14
C THR A 125 17.20 9.38 -13.77
N CYS A 126 17.66 10.61 -13.95
CA CYS A 126 16.94 11.65 -14.67
C CYS A 126 17.85 12.19 -15.78
N ARG A 127 17.45 11.99 -17.05
CA ARG A 127 18.19 12.48 -18.22
C ARG A 127 17.22 13.08 -19.22
N ASN A 128 17.47 14.33 -19.65
CA ASN A 128 16.64 15.05 -20.62
C ASN A 128 15.14 15.09 -20.26
N GLY A 129 14.80 15.22 -18.98
CA GLY A 129 13.41 15.24 -18.51
C GLY A 129 12.75 13.86 -18.42
N ILE A 130 13.48 12.77 -18.66
CA ILE A 130 13.01 11.40 -18.53
C ILE A 130 13.52 10.83 -17.21
N VAL A 131 12.60 10.47 -16.30
CA VAL A 131 12.91 9.74 -15.07
C VAL A 131 12.80 8.24 -15.33
N MET A 132 13.85 7.50 -14.97
CA MET A 132 13.90 6.05 -15.07
C MET A 132 14.21 5.47 -13.70
N ILE A 133 13.31 4.61 -13.21
CA ILE A 133 13.44 3.87 -11.95
C ILE A 133 13.70 2.41 -12.31
N ARG A 134 14.87 1.91 -11.94
CA ARG A 134 15.32 0.55 -12.27
C ARG A 134 15.49 -0.26 -11.00
N PHE A 135 14.83 -1.42 -10.97
CA PHE A 135 14.96 -2.43 -9.92
C PHE A 135 15.73 -3.62 -10.47
N GLU A 136 16.81 -4.03 -9.79
CA GLU A 136 17.48 -5.29 -10.11
C GLU A 136 16.63 -6.45 -9.58
N ARG A 137 16.22 -7.35 -10.47
CA ARG A 137 15.52 -8.57 -10.10
C ARG A 137 16.55 -9.66 -9.88
N SER A 138 16.58 -10.24 -8.68
CA SER A 138 17.32 -11.48 -8.47
C SER A 138 16.61 -12.62 -9.22
N GLU A 139 17.31 -13.27 -10.13
CA GLU A 139 16.89 -14.58 -10.63
C GLU A 139 17.14 -15.58 -9.50
N GLY A 140 16.07 -16.08 -8.87
CA GLY A 140 16.18 -17.13 -7.88
C GLY A 140 16.95 -18.32 -8.46
N ARG A 141 18.06 -18.70 -7.82
CA ARG A 141 18.70 -20.00 -8.00
C ARG A 141 17.93 -21.07 -7.25
#